data_AF-A0AB36NYW5-F1
#
_entry.id   AF-A0AB36NYW5-F1
#
_cell.length_a   1.000
_cell.length_b   1.000
_cell.length_c   1.000
_cell.angle_alpha   90.00
_cell.angle_beta   90.00
_cell.angle_gamma   90.00
#
_symmetry.space_group_name_H-M   'P 1'
#
loop_
_entity.id
_entity.type
_entity.pdbx_description
1 polymer ?
#
loop_
_entity_poly.entity_id
_entity_poly.type
_entity_poly.pdbx_seq_one_letter_code
_entity_poly.pdbx_strand_id
1 'polypeptide(L)'
;MSEYIKKSLNNFESAELLFENGKYSSSIHCVYYSTYQLILYILKYKLNSEWNSFQEKKYAESLNNKKNPKEDSHNLTISFIKENITTTNEVFGRLFDSKIGILKHQRHTADYKENAIDMKTATNSLDLSKRINDELIKHFAL
;
A
#
# COMPACT_ATOMS: atom_id res chain seq x y z
N MET A 1 16.95 9.60 -7.51
CA MET A 1 15.60 9.21 -7.06
C MET A 1 15.36 7.75 -7.46
N SER A 2 14.94 6.90 -6.51
CA SER A 2 14.65 5.47 -6.77
C SER A 2 13.49 5.30 -7.74
N GLU A 3 13.52 4.23 -8.54
CA GLU A 3 12.43 3.89 -9.47
C GLU A 3 11.10 3.64 -8.75
N TYR A 4 11.14 3.13 -7.51
CA TYR A 4 9.95 2.98 -6.67
C TYR A 4 9.29 4.32 -6.33
N ILE A 5 10.09 5.35 -6.02
CA ILE A 5 9.56 6.69 -5.74
C ILE A 5 8.97 7.30 -7.01
N LYS A 6 9.66 7.19 -8.15
CA LYS A 6 9.11 7.67 -9.43
C LYS A 6 7.77 7.00 -9.75
N LYS A 7 7.68 5.67 -9.59
CA LYS A 7 6.42 4.94 -9.79
C LYS A 7 5.35 5.35 -8.80
N SER A 8 5.71 5.62 -7.54
CA SER A 8 4.76 6.11 -6.54
C SER A 8 4.16 7.46 -6.93
N LEU A 9 5.00 8.41 -7.35
CA LEU A 9 4.58 9.74 -7.80
C LEU A 9 3.77 9.69 -9.09
N ASN A 10 4.27 9.00 -10.12
CA ASN A 10 3.59 8.87 -11.41
C ASN A 10 2.20 8.22 -11.26
N ASN A 11 2.07 7.22 -10.37
CA ASN A 11 0.77 6.61 -10.09
C ASN A 11 -0.18 7.60 -9.41
N PHE A 12 0.31 8.45 -8.50
CA PHE A 12 -0.54 9.45 -7.86
C PHE A 12 -1.02 10.50 -8.87
N GLU A 13 -0.11 11.05 -9.67
CA GLU A 13 -0.43 12.00 -10.75
C GLU A 13 -1.42 11.39 -11.77
N SER A 14 -1.18 10.14 -12.18
CA SER A 14 -2.10 9.41 -13.07
C SER A 14 -3.48 9.26 -12.44
N ALA A 15 -3.55 9.01 -11.13
CA ALA A 15 -4.82 8.87 -10.45
C ALA A 15 -5.63 10.16 -10.42
N GLU A 16 -4.98 11.31 -10.22
CA GLU A 16 -5.62 12.63 -10.28
C GLU A 16 -6.19 12.89 -11.69
N LEU A 17 -5.39 12.69 -12.73
CA LEU A 17 -5.85 12.84 -14.13
C LEU A 17 -7.02 11.91 -14.46
N LEU A 18 -6.96 10.64 -14.03
CA LEU A 18 -8.03 9.67 -14.24
C LEU A 18 -9.30 10.08 -13.48
N PHE A 19 -9.18 10.60 -12.26
CA PHE A 19 -10.29 11.09 -11.47
C PHE A 19 -11.01 12.26 -12.17
N GLU A 20 -10.24 13.26 -12.62
CA GLU A 20 -10.77 14.42 -13.34
C GLU A 20 -11.52 14.03 -14.62
N ASN A 21 -11.11 12.93 -15.26
CA ASN A 21 -11.74 12.38 -16.47
C ASN A 21 -12.86 11.36 -16.16
N GLY A 22 -13.33 11.28 -14.91
CA GLY A 22 -14.42 10.38 -14.50
C GLY A 22 -14.06 8.89 -14.52
N LYS A 23 -12.76 8.54 -14.58
CA LYS A 23 -12.25 7.15 -14.60
C LYS A 23 -11.95 6.68 -13.18
N TYR A 24 -12.99 6.65 -12.34
CA TYR A 24 -12.88 6.43 -10.90
C TYR A 24 -12.25 5.09 -10.51
N SER A 25 -12.63 3.98 -11.14
CA SER A 25 -12.02 2.67 -10.84
C SER A 25 -10.51 2.66 -11.11
N SER A 26 -10.09 3.18 -12.27
CA SER A 26 -8.67 3.27 -12.63
C SER A 26 -7.91 4.25 -11.73
N SER A 27 -8.55 5.34 -11.31
CA SER A 27 -7.98 6.26 -10.31
C SER A 27 -7.70 5.55 -8.99
N ILE A 28 -8.65 4.76 -8.46
CA ILE A 28 -8.47 3.98 -7.22
C ILE A 28 -7.32 2.98 -7.35
N HIS A 29 -7.21 2.30 -8.49
CA HIS A 29 -6.09 1.41 -8.77
C HIS A 29 -4.75 2.15 -8.65
N CYS A 30 -4.63 3.29 -9.34
CA CYS A 30 -3.42 4.10 -9.35
C CYS A 30 -3.06 4.62 -7.95
N VAL A 31 -4.00 5.15 -7.15
CA VAL A 31 -3.66 5.63 -5.79
C VAL A 31 -3.22 4.50 -4.86
N TYR A 32 -3.82 3.31 -4.97
CA TYR A 32 -3.36 2.15 -4.21
C TYR A 32 -1.92 1.79 -4.56
N TYR A 33 -1.59 1.75 -5.85
CA TYR A 33 -0.23 1.45 -6.29
C TYR A 33 0.74 2.59 -6.00
N SER A 34 0.30 3.84 -5.95
CA SER A 34 1.13 4.94 -5.44
C SER A 34 1.62 4.64 -4.03
N THR A 35 0.71 4.30 -3.11
CA THR A 35 1.05 3.92 -1.73
C THR A 35 1.87 2.63 -1.67
N TYR A 36 1.52 1.61 -2.45
CA TYR A 36 2.25 0.35 -2.43
C TYR A 36 3.70 0.48 -2.91
N GLN A 37 3.97 1.29 -3.94
CA GLN A 37 5.33 1.54 -4.43
C GLN A 37 6.17 2.32 -3.40
N LEU A 38 5.56 3.24 -2.64
CA LEU A 38 6.22 3.91 -1.52
C LEU A 38 6.60 2.92 -0.41
N ILE A 39 5.70 1.99 -0.08
CA ILE A 39 5.98 0.91 0.88
C ILE A 39 7.18 0.09 0.38
N LEU A 40 7.19 -0.34 -0.89
CA LEU A 40 8.32 -1.10 -1.46
C LEU A 40 9.64 -0.32 -1.42
N TYR A 41 9.61 0.99 -1.62
CA TYR A 41 10.78 1.84 -1.41
C TYR A 41 11.28 1.79 0.05
N ILE A 42 10.39 1.97 1.03
CA ILE A 42 10.74 1.92 2.46
C ILE A 42 11.34 0.56 2.81
N LEU A 43 10.71 -0.54 2.38
CA LEU A 43 11.24 -1.88 2.61
C LEU A 43 12.63 -2.06 2.01
N LYS A 44 12.85 -1.57 0.79
CA LYS A 44 14.11 -1.78 0.08
C LYS A 44 15.26 -0.91 0.58
N TYR A 45 14.98 0.29 1.06
CA TYR A 45 16.02 1.30 1.33
C TYR A 45 16.10 1.73 2.80
N LYS A 46 15.07 1.47 3.61
CA LYS A 46 15.06 1.82 5.04
C LYS A 46 15.04 0.59 5.95
N LEU A 47 14.37 -0.49 5.52
CA LEU A 47 14.15 -1.70 6.33
C LEU A 47 14.68 -2.97 5.67
N ASN A 48 15.70 -2.86 4.80
CA ASN A 48 16.10 -3.96 3.90
C ASN A 48 16.50 -5.23 4.66
N SER A 49 17.25 -5.10 5.75
CA SER A 49 17.72 -6.26 6.52
C SER A 49 16.57 -6.93 7.26
N GLU A 50 15.75 -6.14 7.95
CA GLU A 50 14.58 -6.59 8.69
C GLU A 50 13.55 -7.25 7.78
N TRP A 51 13.34 -6.66 6.60
CA TRP A 51 12.44 -7.20 5.58
C TRP A 51 12.93 -8.54 5.05
N ASN A 52 14.21 -8.67 4.70
CA ASN A 52 14.77 -9.94 4.22
C ASN A 52 14.63 -11.04 5.28
N SER A 53 15.00 -10.77 6.54
CA SER A 53 14.84 -11.72 7.64
C SER A 53 13.38 -12.11 7.88
N PHE A 54 12.45 -11.16 7.76
CA PHE A 54 11.02 -11.44 7.86
C PHE A 54 10.52 -12.33 6.73
N GLN A 55 10.93 -12.06 5.49
CA GLN A 55 10.55 -12.86 4.33
C GLN A 55 11.08 -14.29 4.43
N GLU A 56 12.34 -14.48 4.84
CA GLU A 56 12.95 -15.79 5.06
C GLU A 56 12.17 -16.60 6.11
N LYS A 57 11.83 -15.97 7.24
CA LYS A 57 11.01 -16.58 8.29
C LYS A 57 9.64 -17.00 7.76
N LYS A 58 8.95 -16.12 7.03
CA LYS A 58 7.61 -16.40 6.47
C LYS A 58 7.64 -17.49 5.41
N TYR A 59 8.70 -17.53 4.61
CA TYR A 59 8.92 -18.61 3.64
C TYR A 59 9.10 -19.96 4.36
N ALA A 60 9.95 -20.03 5.40
CA ALA A 60 10.11 -21.24 6.20
C ALA A 60 8.80 -21.69 6.87
N GLU A 61 8.00 -20.76 7.41
CA GLU A 61 6.67 -21.05 7.96
C GLU A 61 5.71 -21.62 6.89
N SER A 62 5.79 -21.16 5.65
CA SER A 62 4.92 -21.62 4.56
C SER A 62 5.20 -23.05 4.12
N LEU A 63 6.48 -23.45 4.11
CA LEU A 63 6.91 -24.81 3.79
C LEU A 63 6.32 -25.84 4.78
N ASN A 64 6.23 -25.47 6.05
CA ASN A 64 5.67 -26.33 7.10
C ASN A 64 4.14 -26.43 7.04
N ASN A 65 3.46 -25.40 6.53
CA ASN A 65 1.99 -25.29 6.60
C ASN A 65 1.26 -25.62 5.28
N LYS A 66 1.96 -26.06 4.22
CA LYS A 66 1.38 -26.33 2.87
C LYS A 66 0.53 -25.19 2.29
N LYS A 67 0.71 -23.95 2.77
CA LYS A 67 0.06 -22.76 2.21
C LYS A 67 0.95 -22.18 1.13
N ASN A 68 0.38 -21.78 0.00
CA ASN A 68 1.13 -21.11 -1.06
C ASN A 68 1.61 -19.74 -0.58
N PRO A 69 2.92 -19.50 -0.38
CA PRO A 69 3.42 -18.20 0.09
C PRO A 69 3.21 -17.07 -0.93
N LYS A 70 2.96 -17.41 -2.21
CA LYS A 70 2.74 -16.44 -3.29
C LYS A 70 1.35 -15.82 -3.30
N GLU A 71 0.36 -16.40 -2.62
CA GLU A 71 -1.04 -15.99 -2.77
C GLU A 71 -1.38 -14.65 -2.10
N ASP A 72 -0.48 -14.05 -1.32
CA ASP A 72 -0.76 -12.73 -0.73
C ASP A 72 0.47 -11.87 -0.44
N SER A 73 1.29 -11.62 -1.46
CA SER A 73 2.48 -10.76 -1.35
C SER A 73 2.14 -9.35 -0.82
N HIS A 74 0.98 -8.80 -1.21
CA HIS A 74 0.53 -7.51 -0.73
C HIS A 74 0.23 -7.53 0.77
N ASN A 75 -0.46 -8.57 1.29
CA ASN A 75 -0.69 -8.66 2.73
C ASN A 75 0.57 -8.92 3.52
N LEU A 76 1.50 -9.72 2.98
CA LEU A 76 2.80 -9.92 3.62
C LEU A 76 3.52 -8.58 3.82
N THR A 77 3.60 -7.78 2.74
CA THR A 77 4.22 -6.46 2.73
C THR A 77 3.52 -5.48 3.67
N ILE A 78 2.18 -5.40 3.62
CA ILE A 78 1.39 -4.52 4.49
C ILE A 78 1.52 -4.93 5.97
N SER A 79 1.51 -6.23 6.25
CA SER A 79 1.62 -6.74 7.63
C SER A 79 2.97 -6.40 8.23
N PHE A 80 4.06 -6.59 7.47
CA PHE A 80 5.40 -6.26 7.96
C PHE A 80 5.56 -4.77 8.24
N ILE A 81 5.17 -3.88 7.29
CA ILE A 81 5.34 -2.45 7.53
C ILE A 81 4.45 -1.97 8.68
N LYS A 82 3.24 -2.54 8.83
CA LYS A 82 2.39 -2.30 10.00
C LYS A 82 3.10 -2.70 11.30
N GLU A 83 3.65 -3.90 11.37
CA GLU A 83 4.38 -4.38 12.55
C GLU A 83 5.54 -3.45 12.89
N ASN A 84 6.32 -3.04 11.89
CA ASN A 84 7.44 -2.12 12.06
C ASN A 84 7.03 -0.71 12.52
N ILE A 85 5.94 -0.17 11.96
CA ILE A 85 5.39 1.11 12.43
C ILE A 85 4.88 0.96 13.86
N THR A 86 4.20 -0.14 14.18
CA THR A 86 3.57 -0.34 15.50
C THR A 86 4.60 -0.45 16.62
N THR A 87 5.76 -1.06 16.37
CA THR A 87 6.83 -1.16 17.37
C THR A 87 7.44 0.19 17.75
N THR A 88 7.36 1.19 16.87
CA THR A 88 7.93 2.53 17.10
C THR A 88 6.88 3.59 17.39
N ASN A 89 5.67 3.42 16.87
CA ASN A 89 4.53 4.30 17.05
C ASN A 89 3.21 3.53 16.90
N GLU A 90 2.73 2.99 18.02
CA GLU A 90 1.52 2.15 18.09
C GLU A 90 0.25 2.86 17.55
N VAL A 91 0.10 4.15 17.86
CA VAL A 91 -1.04 4.96 17.41
C VAL A 91 -1.03 5.06 15.88
N PHE A 92 0.12 5.39 15.30
CA PHE A 92 0.25 5.45 13.85
C PHE A 92 0.08 4.07 13.23
N GLY A 93 0.61 3.00 13.83
CA GLY A 93 0.44 1.63 13.35
C GLY A 93 -1.02 1.23 13.20
N ARG A 94 -1.87 1.55 14.19
CA ARG A 94 -3.32 1.34 14.11
C ARG A 94 -4.00 2.17 13.02
N LEU A 95 -3.64 3.46 12.92
CA LEU A 95 -4.20 4.34 11.90
C LEU A 95 -3.82 3.88 10.49
N PHE A 96 -2.56 3.50 10.29
CA PHE A 96 -2.06 2.92 9.06
C PHE A 96 -2.84 1.67 8.67
N ASP A 97 -2.96 0.70 9.58
CA ASP A 97 -3.69 -0.57 9.36
C ASP A 97 -5.14 -0.34 8.91
N SER A 98 -5.84 0.56 9.59
CA SER A 98 -7.21 0.91 9.24
C SER A 98 -7.30 1.54 7.85
N LYS A 99 -6.49 2.57 7.58
CA LYS A 99 -6.52 3.32 6.32
C LYS A 99 -6.10 2.47 5.12
N ILE A 100 -5.00 1.72 5.25
CA ILE A 100 -4.51 0.85 4.15
C ILE A 100 -5.46 -0.31 3.88
N GLY A 101 -6.14 -0.82 4.92
CA GLY A 101 -7.18 -1.84 4.78
C GLY A 101 -8.36 -1.34 3.94
N ILE A 102 -8.83 -0.12 4.21
CA ILE A 102 -9.89 0.53 3.42
C ILE A 102 -9.43 0.72 1.97
N LEU A 103 -8.24 1.27 1.75
CA LEU A 103 -7.71 1.53 0.41
C LEU A 103 -7.53 0.22 -0.39
N LYS A 104 -7.04 -0.84 0.25
CA LYS A 104 -6.94 -2.18 -0.34
C LYS A 104 -8.31 -2.73 -0.75
N HIS A 105 -9.32 -2.59 0.12
CA HIS A 105 -10.67 -3.04 -0.15
C HIS A 105 -11.32 -2.29 -1.33
N GLN A 106 -11.13 -0.96 -1.36
CA GLN A 106 -11.59 -0.11 -2.46
C GLN A 106 -10.94 -0.50 -3.78
N ARG A 107 -9.61 -0.72 -3.80
CA ARG A 107 -8.90 -1.21 -4.98
C ARG A 107 -9.40 -2.57 -5.45
N HIS A 108 -9.60 -3.52 -4.54
CA HIS A 108 -10.18 -4.83 -4.92
C HIS A 108 -11.59 -4.69 -5.53
N THR A 109 -12.41 -3.78 -4.99
CA THR A 109 -13.74 -3.50 -5.56
C THR A 109 -13.62 -2.87 -6.95
N ALA A 110 -12.75 -1.87 -7.11
CA ALA A 110 -12.54 -1.17 -8.38
C ALA A 110 -11.99 -2.07 -9.50
N ASP A 111 -11.08 -3.00 -9.17
CA ASP A 111 -10.40 -3.85 -10.15
C ASP A 111 -11.23 -5.08 -10.56
N TYR A 112 -12.05 -5.62 -9.65
CA TYR A 112 -12.62 -6.96 -9.81
C TYR A 112 -14.14 -7.05 -9.69
N LYS A 113 -14.82 -6.04 -9.15
CA LYS A 113 -16.29 -6.06 -9.08
C LYS A 113 -16.87 -5.29 -10.25
N GLU A 114 -18.01 -5.76 -10.74
CA GLU A 114 -18.72 -5.15 -11.88
C GLU A 114 -19.38 -3.81 -11.53
N ASN A 115 -19.59 -3.54 -10.23
CA ASN A 115 -20.25 -2.33 -9.78
C ASN A 115 -19.42 -1.09 -10.12
N ALA A 116 -20.08 -0.08 -10.70
CA ALA A 116 -19.46 1.22 -10.93
C ALA A 116 -19.01 1.85 -9.60
N ILE A 117 -17.78 2.34 -9.58
CA ILE A 117 -17.25 3.16 -8.48
C ILE A 117 -17.81 4.56 -8.60
N ASP A 118 -18.36 5.10 -7.52
CA ASP A 118 -18.81 6.50 -7.47
C ASP A 118 -17.67 7.49 -7.19
N MET A 119 -17.90 8.75 -7.53
CA MET A 119 -16.93 9.83 -7.32
C MET A 119 -16.53 9.96 -5.84
N LYS A 120 -17.48 9.74 -4.92
CA LYS A 120 -17.25 9.83 -3.47
C LYS A 120 -16.22 8.81 -2.99
N THR A 121 -16.35 7.57 -3.45
CA THR A 121 -15.42 6.48 -3.12
C THR A 121 -14.03 6.79 -3.66
N ALA A 122 -13.92 7.23 -4.91
CA ALA A 122 -12.63 7.60 -5.48
C ALA A 122 -12.00 8.82 -4.81
N THR A 123 -12.79 9.82 -4.43
CA THR A 123 -12.33 10.99 -3.63
C THR A 123 -11.75 10.54 -2.30
N ASN A 124 -12.45 9.64 -1.61
CA ASN A 124 -11.97 9.08 -0.34
C ASN A 124 -10.68 8.28 -0.53
N SER A 125 -10.54 7.51 -1.61
CA SER A 125 -9.31 6.77 -1.91
C SER A 125 -8.11 7.69 -2.17
N LEU A 126 -8.31 8.81 -2.88
CA LEU A 126 -7.29 9.84 -3.11
C LEU A 126 -6.82 10.47 -1.79
N ASP A 127 -7.75 10.94 -0.96
CA ASP A 127 -7.44 11.54 0.33
C ASP A 127 -6.74 10.53 1.28
N LEU A 128 -7.22 9.29 1.31
CA LEU A 128 -6.59 8.22 2.10
C LEU A 128 -5.16 7.95 1.65
N SER A 129 -4.93 7.75 0.35
CA SER A 129 -3.59 7.49 -0.18
C SER A 129 -2.63 8.64 0.12
N LYS A 130 -3.07 9.89 -0.09
CA LYS A 130 -2.28 11.08 0.22
C LYS A 130 -1.87 11.11 1.70
N ARG A 131 -2.84 10.94 2.61
CA ARG A 131 -2.57 10.94 4.06
C ARG A 131 -1.64 9.80 4.47
N ILE A 132 -1.85 8.59 3.95
CA ILE A 132 -0.97 7.45 4.23
C ILE A 132 0.45 7.78 3.76
N ASN A 133 0.61 8.27 2.53
CA ASN A 133 1.91 8.60 1.96
C ASN A 133 2.64 9.67 2.78
N ASP A 134 1.94 10.76 3.14
CA ASP A 134 2.49 11.85 3.95
C ASP A 134 2.93 11.35 5.33
N GLU A 135 2.12 10.52 5.99
CA GLU A 135 2.44 9.94 7.30
C GLU A 135 3.63 8.97 7.21
N LEU A 136 3.70 8.15 6.16
CA LEU A 136 4.84 7.25 5.91
C LEU A 136 6.13 8.03 5.65
N ILE A 137 6.09 9.07 4.80
CA ILE A 137 7.23 9.94 4.52
C ILE A 137 7.75 10.58 5.81
N LYS A 138 6.84 11.12 6.62
CA LYS A 138 7.19 11.72 7.91
C LYS A 138 7.80 10.70 8.88
N HIS A 139 7.20 9.51 8.99
CA HIS A 139 7.63 8.49 9.93
C HIS A 139 9.03 7.93 9.59
N PHE A 140 9.31 7.72 8.30
CA PHE A 140 10.58 7.13 7.84
C PHE A 140 11.65 8.15 7.43
N ALA A 141 11.38 9.46 7.64
CA ALA A 141 12.26 10.57 7.28
C ALA A 141 12.76 10.45 5.82
N LEU A 142 11.81 10.51 4.89
CA LEU A 142 12.05 10.43 3.44
C LEU A 142 12.21 11.81 2.80
#